data_AF-A0A7W2HGC9-F1
#
_entry.id   AF-A0A7W2HGC9-F1
#
_cell.length_a   1.000
_cell.length_b   1.000
_cell.length_c   1.000
_cell.angle_alpha   90.00
_cell.angle_beta   90.00
_cell.angle_gamma   90.00
#
_symmetry.space_group_name_H-M   'P 1'
#
loop_
_entity.id
_entity.type
_entity.pdbx_description
1 polymer ?
#
loop_
_entity_poly.entity_id
_entity_poly.type
_entity_poly.pdbx_seq_one_letter_code
_entity_poly.pdbx_strand_id
1 'polypeptide(L)'
;MGSYAIPPPAVRRKLGGLLIALVVGVLVAVGALVAPPRAHAAESTLGAAAAQSGRYFGTAIASGRLGDSAYTTIAAREFNSVTAENEMKIDATEPQRGQFNFTAADRVYNWAVQNGKQVRGHTL
;
A
#
# COMPACT_ATOMS: atom_id res chain seq x y z
N MET A 1 -52.44 42.57 -48.18
CA MET A 1 -51.99 41.23 -48.62
C MET A 1 -50.58 41.02 -48.13
N GLY A 2 -50.38 40.00 -47.27
CA GLY A 2 -49.10 39.33 -46.96
C GLY A 2 -48.05 40.14 -46.18
N SER A 3 -47.35 39.65 -45.17
CA SER A 3 -47.36 38.36 -44.48
C SER A 3 -46.65 38.59 -43.13
N TYR A 4 -47.28 38.23 -42.01
CA TYR A 4 -46.63 38.22 -40.71
C TYR A 4 -45.71 37.01 -40.61
N ALA A 5 -44.40 37.22 -40.71
CA ALA A 5 -43.41 36.17 -40.46
C ALA A 5 -43.20 36.01 -38.94
N ILE A 6 -43.71 34.91 -38.38
CA ILE A 6 -43.49 34.53 -36.99
C ILE A 6 -42.02 34.08 -36.85
N PRO A 7 -41.21 34.64 -35.92
CA PRO A 7 -39.85 34.17 -35.69
C PRO A 7 -39.88 32.74 -35.13
N PRO A 8 -38.95 31.85 -35.55
CA PRO A 8 -38.93 30.47 -35.06
C PRO A 8 -38.63 30.43 -33.55
N PRO A 9 -39.21 29.47 -32.80
CA PRO A 9 -39.09 29.45 -31.35
C PRO A 9 -37.65 29.14 -30.92
N ALA A 10 -37.00 30.10 -30.26
CA ALA A 10 -35.64 29.99 -29.70
C ALA A 10 -35.49 28.88 -28.62
N VAL A 11 -36.60 28.31 -28.16
CA VAL A 11 -36.68 27.32 -27.07
C VAL A 11 -36.11 25.96 -27.49
N ARG A 12 -36.25 25.56 -28.78
CA ARG A 12 -35.74 24.26 -29.26
C ARG A 12 -34.21 24.13 -29.20
N ARG A 13 -33.48 25.25 -29.28
CA ARG A 13 -32.00 25.25 -29.26
C ARG A 13 -31.40 24.99 -27.87
N LYS A 14 -32.09 25.38 -26.77
CA LYS A 14 -31.56 25.24 -25.41
C LYS A 14 -31.74 23.83 -24.82
N LEU A 15 -32.85 23.15 -25.15
CA LEU A 15 -33.13 21.78 -24.71
C LEU A 15 -32.18 20.75 -25.33
N GLY A 16 -31.81 20.93 -26.61
CA GLY A 16 -30.87 20.05 -27.29
C GLY A 16 -29.47 20.07 -26.65
N GLY A 17 -28.97 21.25 -26.29
CA GLY A 17 -27.66 21.39 -25.63
C GLY A 17 -27.61 20.75 -24.24
N LEU A 18 -28.71 20.84 -23.48
CA LEU A 18 -28.79 20.30 -22.12
C LEU A 18 -28.91 18.77 -22.11
N LEU A 19 -29.68 18.20 -23.05
CA LEU A 19 -29.74 16.76 -23.27
C LEU A 19 -28.41 16.18 -23.76
N ILE A 20 -27.71 16.86 -24.66
CA ILE A 20 -26.38 16.46 -25.12
C ILE A 20 -25.37 16.49 -23.96
N ALA A 21 -25.36 17.56 -23.15
CA ALA A 21 -24.47 17.66 -21.99
C ALA A 21 -24.72 16.55 -20.96
N LEU A 22 -25.98 16.18 -20.73
CA LEU A 22 -26.36 15.13 -19.79
C LEU A 22 -25.98 13.73 -20.32
N VAL A 23 -26.18 13.47 -21.62
CA VAL A 23 -25.74 12.23 -22.26
C VAL A 23 -24.22 12.10 -22.24
N VAL A 24 -23.49 13.18 -22.53
CA VAL A 24 -22.02 13.20 -22.44
C VAL A 24 -21.56 12.98 -21.00
N GLY A 25 -22.21 13.63 -20.03
CA GLY A 25 -21.90 13.44 -18.60
C GLY A 25 -22.11 12.00 -18.13
N VAL A 26 -23.22 11.37 -18.55
CA VAL A 26 -23.50 9.96 -18.25
C VAL A 26 -22.47 9.04 -18.94
N LEU A 27 -22.12 9.28 -20.20
CA LEU A 27 -21.13 8.47 -20.91
C LEU A 27 -19.73 8.56 -20.29
N VAL A 28 -19.31 9.74 -19.83
CA VAL A 28 -18.03 9.91 -19.11
C VAL A 28 -18.04 9.18 -17.77
N ALA A 29 -19.13 9.28 -17.01
CA ALA A 29 -19.27 8.59 -15.73
C ALA A 29 -19.27 7.05 -15.90
N VAL A 30 -19.99 6.54 -16.90
CA VAL A 30 -20.00 5.11 -17.23
C VAL A 30 -18.62 4.65 -17.73
N GLY A 31 -17.95 5.44 -18.56
CA GLY A 31 -16.59 5.14 -19.02
C GLY A 31 -15.57 5.04 -17.88
N ALA A 32 -15.70 5.88 -16.85
CA ALA A 32 -14.85 5.83 -15.65
C ALA A 32 -15.13 4.59 -14.77
N LEU A 33 -16.37 4.09 -14.75
CA LEU A 33 -16.75 2.89 -14.01
C LEU A 33 -16.35 1.58 -14.71
N VAL A 34 -16.17 1.60 -16.04
CA VAL A 34 -15.81 0.43 -16.86
C VAL A 34 -14.30 0.41 -17.18
N ALA A 35 -13.53 1.40 -16.72
CA ALA A 35 -12.09 1.38 -16.87
C ALA A 35 -11.51 0.11 -16.23
N PRO A 36 -10.69 -0.67 -16.95
CA PRO A 36 -10.03 -1.83 -16.35
C PRO A 36 -9.20 -1.36 -15.15
N PRO A 37 -9.07 -2.18 -14.09
CA PRO A 37 -8.17 -1.87 -13.00
C PRO A 37 -6.80 -1.55 -13.61
N ARG A 38 -6.17 -0.47 -13.15
CA ARG A 38 -4.81 -0.16 -13.58
C ARG A 38 -3.98 -1.41 -13.32
N ALA A 39 -3.42 -2.00 -14.37
CA ALA A 39 -2.42 -3.04 -14.21
C ALA A 39 -1.27 -2.41 -13.43
N HIS A 40 -1.17 -2.78 -12.17
CA HIS A 40 -0.02 -2.40 -11.39
C HIS A 40 1.20 -3.01 -12.08
N ALA A 41 2.18 -2.17 -12.43
CA ALA A 41 3.47 -2.70 -12.85
C ALA A 41 3.95 -3.67 -11.75
N ALA A 42 4.53 -4.80 -12.15
CA ALA A 42 5.13 -5.71 -11.20
C ALA A 42 6.16 -4.93 -10.38
N GLU A 43 5.97 -4.85 -9.06
CA GLU A 43 6.98 -4.26 -8.19
C GLU A 43 8.26 -5.08 -8.27
N SER A 44 9.39 -4.43 -8.06
CA SER A 44 10.70 -5.06 -8.14
C SER A 44 11.16 -5.71 -6.83
N THR A 45 10.38 -5.61 -5.75
CA THR A 45 10.71 -6.19 -4.43
C THR A 45 9.53 -6.94 -3.83
N LEU A 46 9.82 -7.93 -2.99
CA LEU A 46 8.79 -8.82 -2.41
C LEU A 46 7.75 -8.06 -1.57
N GLY A 47 8.23 -7.16 -0.71
CA GLY A 47 7.39 -6.37 0.19
C GLY A 47 6.49 -5.38 -0.56
N ALA A 48 7.03 -4.70 -1.58
CA ALA A 48 6.23 -3.80 -2.42
C ALA A 48 5.17 -4.58 -3.19
N ALA A 49 5.53 -5.72 -3.80
CA ALA A 49 4.58 -6.57 -4.52
C ALA A 49 3.44 -7.06 -3.61
N ALA A 50 3.76 -7.50 -2.39
CA ALA A 50 2.75 -7.91 -1.42
C ALA A 50 1.80 -6.76 -1.04
N ALA A 51 2.35 -5.55 -0.86
CA ALA A 51 1.59 -4.36 -0.44
C ALA A 51 0.53 -3.93 -1.47
N GLN A 52 0.72 -4.19 -2.76
CA GLN A 52 -0.28 -3.94 -3.81
C GLN A 52 -1.61 -4.67 -3.55
N SER A 53 -1.59 -5.77 -2.79
CA SER A 53 -2.76 -6.54 -2.39
C SER A 53 -3.13 -6.38 -0.90
N GLY A 54 -2.57 -5.38 -0.22
CA GLY A 54 -2.76 -5.15 1.22
C GLY A 54 -2.09 -6.18 2.12
N ARG A 55 -1.07 -6.89 1.62
CA ARG A 55 -0.31 -7.93 2.36
C ARG A 55 1.09 -7.46 2.69
N TYR A 56 1.78 -8.23 3.53
CA TYR A 56 3.20 -8.07 3.81
C TYR A 56 3.99 -9.30 3.34
N PHE A 57 5.28 -9.11 3.08
CA PHE A 57 6.24 -10.18 2.88
C PHE A 57 7.36 -9.97 3.90
N GLY A 58 7.51 -10.93 4.81
CA GLY A 58 8.41 -10.80 5.96
C GLY A 58 9.54 -11.82 5.97
N THR A 59 10.52 -11.56 6.85
CA THR A 59 11.65 -12.46 7.11
C THR A 59 11.98 -12.53 8.60
N ALA A 60 12.76 -13.54 8.98
CA ALA A 60 13.41 -13.60 10.28
C ALA A 60 14.71 -12.79 10.28
N ILE A 61 14.92 -11.98 11.31
CA ILE A 61 16.15 -11.19 11.50
C ILE A 61 16.89 -11.66 12.74
N ALA A 62 18.17 -11.98 12.58
CA ALA A 62 19.10 -12.24 13.67
C ALA A 62 19.95 -11.00 13.96
N SER A 63 19.97 -10.58 15.22
CA SER A 63 20.76 -9.45 15.72
C SER A 63 22.25 -9.57 15.41
N GLY A 64 22.80 -10.79 15.49
CA GLY A 64 24.20 -11.09 15.18
C GLY A 64 24.58 -10.92 13.70
N ARG A 65 23.59 -10.85 12.79
CA ARG A 65 23.81 -10.64 11.34
C ARG A 65 23.66 -9.18 10.91
N LEU A 66 23.28 -8.28 11.82
CA LEU A 66 23.07 -6.86 11.47
C LEU A 66 24.36 -6.09 11.15
N GLY A 67 25.53 -6.70 11.35
CA GLY A 67 26.82 -6.17 10.87
C GLY A 67 27.18 -6.63 9.44
N ASP A 68 26.44 -7.57 8.87
CA ASP A 68 26.66 -8.05 7.50
C ASP A 68 25.91 -7.14 6.50
N SER A 69 26.67 -6.44 5.66
CA SER A 69 26.13 -5.48 4.71
C SER A 69 25.31 -6.15 3.61
N ALA A 70 25.68 -7.35 3.16
CA ALA A 70 24.91 -8.08 2.16
C ALA A 70 23.56 -8.51 2.74
N TYR A 71 23.57 -9.05 3.96
CA TYR A 71 22.37 -9.46 4.69
C TYR A 71 21.41 -8.27 4.88
N THR A 72 21.90 -7.17 5.45
CA THR A 72 21.08 -6.00 5.74
C THR A 72 20.60 -5.29 4.47
N THR A 73 21.41 -5.23 3.41
CA THR A 73 20.99 -4.64 2.12
C THR A 73 19.84 -5.41 1.49
N ILE A 74 19.93 -6.74 1.42
CA ILE A 74 18.84 -7.56 0.88
C ILE A 74 17.61 -7.45 1.78
N ALA A 75 17.78 -7.60 3.08
CA ALA A 75 16.64 -7.59 4.00
C ALA A 75 15.94 -6.22 4.07
N ALA A 76 16.69 -5.13 3.99
CA ALA A 76 16.15 -3.78 3.94
C ALA A 76 15.32 -3.55 2.67
N ARG A 77 15.81 -4.02 1.52
CA ARG A 77 15.17 -3.86 0.22
C ARG A 77 13.92 -4.74 0.03
N GLU A 78 14.00 -6.01 0.42
CA GLU A 78 12.98 -7.00 0.01
C GLU A 78 11.78 -7.06 0.96
N PHE A 79 11.93 -6.79 2.26
CA PHE A 79 10.91 -7.13 3.25
C PHE A 79 10.28 -5.89 3.89
N ASN A 80 8.97 -5.96 4.15
CA ASN A 80 8.22 -4.92 4.89
C ASN A 80 7.68 -5.40 6.25
N SER A 81 8.05 -6.62 6.67
CA SER A 81 7.76 -7.17 7.99
C SER A 81 8.95 -7.99 8.51
N VAL A 82 9.17 -7.97 9.83
CA VAL A 82 10.28 -8.64 10.50
C VAL A 82 9.76 -9.46 11.68
N THR A 83 10.33 -10.64 11.86
CA THR A 83 10.22 -11.42 13.10
C THR A 83 11.63 -11.59 13.67
N ALA A 84 11.84 -11.42 14.98
CA ALA A 84 13.13 -11.76 15.58
C ALA A 84 13.35 -13.28 15.49
N GLU A 85 14.51 -13.73 15.02
CA GLU A 85 14.78 -15.16 14.83
C GLU A 85 14.81 -15.89 16.17
N ASN A 86 15.45 -15.29 17.18
CA ASN A 86 15.52 -15.83 18.54
C ASN A 86 15.42 -14.78 19.63
N GLU A 87 15.66 -13.50 19.32
CA GLU A 87 15.91 -12.45 20.30
C GLU A 87 14.69 -12.08 21.14
N MET A 88 13.49 -12.49 20.70
CA MET A 88 12.24 -12.30 21.43
C MET A 88 11.67 -13.62 21.99
N LYS A 89 12.45 -14.71 22.01
CA LYS A 89 12.05 -15.94 22.70
C LYS A 89 12.27 -15.80 24.21
N ILE A 90 11.54 -16.60 24.99
CA ILE A 90 11.51 -16.54 26.46
C ILE A 90 12.92 -16.60 27.06
N ASP A 91 13.77 -17.51 26.57
CA ASP A 91 15.16 -17.67 27.04
C ASP A 91 16.05 -16.46 26.75
N ALA A 92 15.79 -15.76 25.64
CA ALA A 92 16.48 -14.52 25.30
C ALA A 92 15.99 -13.34 26.14
N THR A 93 14.67 -13.21 26.34
CA THR A 93 14.07 -12.06 27.02
C THR A 93 14.03 -12.19 28.54
N GLU A 94 14.03 -13.39 29.11
CA GLU A 94 14.01 -13.66 30.55
C GLU A 94 15.00 -14.80 30.90
N PRO A 95 16.32 -14.58 30.77
CA PRO A 95 17.34 -15.61 31.00
C PRO A 95 17.38 -16.14 32.45
N GLN A 96 16.88 -15.35 33.41
CA GLN A 96 16.64 -15.78 34.79
C GLN A 96 15.26 -15.25 35.21
N ARG A 97 14.55 -16.02 36.02
CA ARG A 97 13.18 -15.68 36.45
C ARG A 97 13.12 -14.29 37.10
N GLY A 98 12.30 -13.40 36.56
CA GLY A 98 12.13 -12.02 36.98
C GLY A 98 13.22 -11.05 36.51
N GLN A 99 14.21 -11.52 35.73
CA GLN A 99 15.31 -10.72 35.19
C GLN A 99 15.20 -10.65 33.67
N PHE A 100 14.57 -9.59 33.18
CA PHE A 100 14.38 -9.39 31.75
C PHE A 100 15.60 -8.74 31.09
N ASN A 101 15.90 -9.17 29.86
CA ASN A 101 16.90 -8.56 29.00
C ASN A 101 16.37 -8.38 27.58
N PHE A 102 16.10 -7.14 27.19
CA PHE A 102 15.60 -6.80 25.85
C PHE A 102 16.69 -6.29 24.91
N THR A 103 17.97 -6.30 25.28
CA THR A 103 19.05 -5.68 24.49
C THR A 103 19.11 -6.20 23.05
N ALA A 104 19.05 -7.53 22.87
CA ALA A 104 19.08 -8.13 21.55
C ALA A 104 17.74 -7.94 20.80
N ALA A 105 16.61 -8.04 21.52
CA ALA A 105 15.27 -7.80 20.98
C ALA A 105 15.14 -6.38 20.41
N ASP A 106 15.56 -5.39 21.20
CA ASP A 106 15.53 -3.97 20.85
C ASP A 106 16.43 -3.69 19.65
N ARG A 107 17.56 -4.39 19.52
CA ARG A 107 18.41 -4.25 18.33
C ARG A 107 17.67 -4.66 17.05
N VAL A 108 16.93 -5.77 17.10
CA VAL A 108 16.11 -6.23 15.96
C VAL A 108 14.93 -5.28 15.71
N TYR A 109 14.21 -4.91 16.76
CA TYR A 109 13.06 -4.00 16.68
C TYR A 109 13.47 -2.64 16.10
N ASN A 110 14.52 -2.02 16.64
CA ASN A 110 15.00 -0.72 16.19
C ASN A 110 15.48 -0.76 14.74
N TRP A 111 16.21 -1.80 14.35
CA TRP A 111 16.60 -1.98 12.94
C TRP A 111 15.37 -2.09 12.03
N ALA A 112 14.36 -2.86 12.43
CA ALA A 112 13.15 -3.04 11.64
C ALA A 112 12.39 -1.72 11.45
N VAL A 113 12.14 -0.97 12.54
CA VAL A 113 11.41 0.31 12.49
C VAL A 113 12.19 1.37 11.72
N GLN A 114 13.50 1.48 11.92
CA GLN A 114 14.36 2.40 11.15
C GLN A 114 14.35 2.11 9.65
N ASN A 115 14.10 0.85 9.25
CA ASN A 115 13.99 0.43 7.86
C ASN A 115 12.53 0.29 7.38
N GLY A 116 11.57 0.93 8.06
CA GLY A 116 10.18 1.01 7.64
C GLY A 116 9.41 -0.31 7.68
N LYS A 117 9.78 -1.23 8.58
CA LYS A 117 9.20 -2.57 8.67
C LYS A 117 8.27 -2.70 9.87
N GLN A 118 7.17 -3.42 9.69
CA GLN A 118 6.37 -3.91 10.82
C GLN A 118 7.12 -5.01 11.57
N VAL A 119 6.81 -5.21 12.85
CA VAL A 119 7.44 -6.24 13.68
C VAL A 119 6.39 -7.21 14.22
N ARG A 120 6.69 -8.51 14.12
CA ARG A 120 5.92 -9.58 14.74
C ARG A 120 6.69 -10.11 15.94
N GLY A 121 6.07 -10.07 17.13
CA GLY A 121 6.61 -10.73 18.31
C GLY A 121 6.64 -12.24 18.11
N HIS A 122 7.78 -12.87 18.42
CA HIS A 122 7.96 -14.31 18.36
C HIS A 122 8.97 -14.72 19.43
N THR A 123 8.53 -15.25 20.56
CA THR A 123 7.15 -15.57 20.96
C THR A 123 6.89 -15.01 22.36
N LEU A 124 5.70 -15.21 22.91
CA LEU A 124 5.46 -14.95 24.32
C LEU A 124 6.23 -15.95 25.19
#